data_AF-A0A820HVD0-F1
#
_entry.id   AF-A0A820HVD0-F1
#
_cell.length_a   1.000
_cell.length_b   1.000
_cell.length_c   1.000
_cell.angle_alpha   90.00
_cell.angle_beta   90.00
_cell.angle_gamma   90.00
#
_symmetry.space_group_name_H-M   'P 1'
#
loop_
_entity.id
_entity.type
_entity.pdbx_description
1 polymer ?
#
loop_
_entity_poly.entity_id
_entity_poly.type
_entity_poly.pdbx_seq_one_letter_code
_entity_poly.pdbx_strand_id
1 'polypeptide(L)' 'MVFKLYNNVPQTTENFRSLCVGDKHLCYVGSKLTHVFPQYLIQGGDITNFDGSGGECIYGKTFPDENFNNKQSKPS' A
#
# COMPACT_ATOMS: atom_id res chain seq x y z
N MET A 1 -10.64 -9.63 2.19
CA MET A 1 -9.26 -9.76 2.72
C MET A 1 -9.17 -8.96 4.00
N VAL A 2 -8.51 -9.48 5.03
CA VAL A 2 -8.34 -8.80 6.33
C VAL A 2 -6.86 -8.69 6.60
N PHE A 3 -6.39 -7.51 7.01
CA PHE A 3 -4.99 -7.25 7.34
C PHE A 3 -4.85 -6.76 8.77
N LYS A 4 -3.81 -7.24 9.45
CA LYS A 4 -3.32 -6.66 10.69
C LYS A 4 -2.06 -5.86 10.38
N LEU A 5 -2.03 -4.60 10.82
CA LEU A 5 -0.92 -3.68 10.56
C LEU A 5 0.07 -3.68 11.74
N TYR A 6 1.33 -3.33 11.45
CA TYR A 6 2.39 -3.31 12.45
C TYR A 6 2.46 -1.97 13.17
N ASN A 7 2.63 -2.01 14.50
CA ASN A 7 2.68 -0.78 15.31
C ASN A 7 4.04 -0.06 15.27
N ASN A 8 5.10 -0.70 14.76
CA ASN A 8 6.45 -0.12 14.71
C ASN A 8 6.72 0.73 13.44
N VAL A 9 5.72 0.89 12.58
CA VAL A 9 5.74 1.74 11.38
C VAL A 9 4.44 2.56 11.31
N PRO A 10 4.21 3.49 12.26
CA PRO A 10 2.95 4.22 12.37
C PRO A 10 2.61 5.06 11.14
N GLN A 11 3.57 5.72 10.49
CA GLN A 11 3.27 6.55 9.31
C GLN A 11 2.83 5.70 8.13
N THR A 12 3.53 4.58 7.90
CA THR A 12 3.23 3.62 6.84
C THR A 12 1.86 2.95 7.06
N THR A 13 1.60 2.54 8.31
CA THR A 13 0.34 1.93 8.74
C THR A 13 -0.83 2.90 8.60
N GLU A 14 -0.65 4.15 8.98
CA GLU A 14 -1.69 5.18 8.88
C GLU A 14 -2.01 5.54 7.43
N ASN A 15 -0.99 5.59 6.55
CA ASN A 15 -1.20 5.76 5.12
C ASN A 15 -2.07 4.64 4.55
N PHE A 16 -1.69 3.38 4.78
CA PHE A 16 -2.44 2.23 4.26
C PHE A 16 -3.88 2.21 4.81
N ARG A 17 -4.04 2.43 6.11
CA ARG A 17 -5.36 2.48 6.77
C ARG A 17 -6.25 3.58 6.17
N SER A 18 -5.70 4.77 5.96
CA SER A 18 -6.46 5.91 5.41
C SER A 18 -6.93 5.66 3.98
N LEU A 19 -6.07 5.06 3.14
CA LEU A 19 -6.42 4.67 1.77
C LEU A 19 -7.47 3.54 1.73
N CYS A 20 -7.48 2.64 2.72
CA CYS A 20 -8.54 1.63 2.86
C CYS A 20 -9.89 2.24 3.25
N VAL A 21 -9.90 3.26 4.11
CA VAL A 21 -11.12 3.97 4.52
C VAL A 21 -11.63 4.91 3.42
N GLY A 22 -10.72 5.48 2.62
CA GLY A 22 -11.05 6.44 1.58
C GLY A 22 -11.14 7.87 2.07
N ASP A 23 -10.18 8.30 2.89
CA ASP A 23 -10.09 9.69 3.34
C ASP A 23 -9.43 10.60 2.27
N LYS A 24 -9.80 11.89 2.25
CA LYS A 24 -9.18 12.94 1.41
C LYS A 24 -9.17 12.67 -0.11
N HIS A 25 -10.17 11.98 -0.65
CA HIS A 25 -10.27 11.62 -2.09
C HIS A 25 -9.25 10.60 -2.58
N LEU A 26 -8.42 10.04 -1.69
CA LEU A 26 -7.50 8.96 -2.01
C LEU A 26 -8.04 7.65 -1.43
N CYS A 27 -8.35 6.69 -2.29
CA CYS A 27 -8.98 5.44 -1.88
C CYS A 27 -8.55 4.25 -2.72
N TYR A 28 -8.36 3.10 -2.08
CA TYR A 28 -8.14 1.84 -2.80
C TYR A 28 -9.41 1.29 -3.46
N VAL A 29 -10.60 1.77 -3.10
CA VAL A 29 -11.86 1.35 -3.73
C VAL A 29 -11.82 1.73 -5.21
N GLY A 30 -12.03 0.74 -6.08
CA GLY A 30 -11.94 0.91 -7.54
C GLY A 30 -10.52 0.80 -8.11
N SER A 31 -9.48 0.77 -7.27
CA SER A 31 -8.12 0.47 -7.71
C SER A 31 -7.97 -1.00 -8.13
N LYS A 32 -6.99 -1.26 -9.00
CA LYS A 32 -6.74 -2.59 -9.58
C LYS A 32 -5.50 -3.23 -8.97
N LEU A 33 -5.50 -4.56 -8.95
CA LEU A 33 -4.26 -5.33 -8.86
C LEU A 33 -3.60 -5.24 -10.23
N THR A 34 -2.58 -4.40 -10.34
CA THR A 34 -1.98 -4.05 -11.63
C THR A 34 -1.10 -5.17 -12.15
N HIS A 35 -0.40 -5.89 -11.27
CA HIS A 35 0.52 -6.96 -11.65
C HIS A 35 0.33 -8.17 -10.74
N VAL A 36 0.24 -9.36 -11.33
CA VAL A 36 0.10 -10.64 -10.63
C VAL A 36 1.26 -11.52 -11.06
N PHE A 37 2.18 -11.80 -10.14
CA PHE A 37 3.28 -12.74 -10.32
C PHE A 37 2.93 -14.03 -9.55
N PRO A 38 2.50 -15.09 -10.24
CA PRO A 38 2.07 -16.32 -9.59
C PRO A 38 3.17 -16.85 -8.66
N GLN A 39 2.77 -17.29 -7.46
CA GLN A 39 3.68 -17.86 -6.44
C GLN A 39 4.75 -16.90 -5.90
N TYR A 40 4.61 -15.59 -6.15
CA TYR A 40 5.60 -14.62 -5.67
C TYR A 40 4.94 -13.40 -5.02
N LEU A 41 4.23 -12.61 -5.81
CA LEU A 41 3.71 -11.33 -5.35
C LEU A 41 2.53 -10.87 -6.19
N ILE A 42 1.59 -10.20 -5.54
CA ILE A 42 0.57 -9.41 -6.20
C ILE A 42 0.85 -7.94 -5.86
N GLN A 43 0.87 -7.09 -6.87
CA GLN A 43 1.07 -5.66 -6.73
C GLN A 43 -0.20 -4.92 -7.13
N GLY A 44 -0.52 -3.88 -6.37
CA GLY A 44 -1.62 -2.96 -6.62
C GLY A 44 -1.36 -1.65 -5.87
N GLY A 45 -2.43 -0.88 -5.65
CA GLY A 45 -2.33 0.40 -4.92
C GLY A 45 -2.01 1.61 -5.80
N ASP A 46 -1.94 1.43 -7.12
CA ASP A 46 -2.00 2.55 -8.06
C ASP A 46 -3.46 3.04 -8.16
N ILE A 47 -3.72 4.15 -7.47
CA ILE A 47 -5.03 4.81 -7.38
C ILE A 47 -5.18 5.98 -8.38
N THR A 48 -4.14 6.29 -9.16
CA THR A 48 -4.15 7.44 -10.09
C THR A 48 -4.17 6.99 -11.54
N ASN A 49 -3.26 6.09 -11.94
CA ASN A 49 -3.07 5.68 -13.33
C ASN A 49 -3.59 4.25 -13.59
N PHE A 50 -3.75 3.44 -12.54
CA PHE A 50 -4.22 2.06 -12.59
C PHE A 50 -3.39 1.12 -13.48
N ASP A 51 -2.13 1.47 -13.76
CA ASP A 51 -1.20 0.70 -14.59
C ASP A 51 0.09 0.30 -13.85
N GLY A 52 0.31 0.85 -12.65
CA GLY A 52 1.48 0.61 -11.80
C GLY A 52 2.52 1.73 -11.83
N SER A 53 2.33 2.77 -12.66
CA SER A 53 3.22 3.94 -12.73
C SER A 53 2.85 5.06 -11.75
N GLY A 54 1.64 5.00 -11.21
CA GLY A 54 1.07 6.03 -10.36
C GLY A 54 1.07 5.69 -8.87
N GLY A 55 0.15 6.34 -8.16
CA GLY A 55 0.01 6.24 -6.71
C GLY A 55 0.33 7.54 -6.00
N GLU A 56 -0.39 7.77 -4.91
CA GLU A 56 -0.20 8.90 -4.01
C GLU A 56 -0.47 8.43 -2.57
N CYS A 57 0.20 9.08 -1.61
CA CYS A 57 0.02 8.79 -0.20
C CYS A 57 -0.66 9.98 0.50
N ILE A 58 -1.14 9.79 1.73
CA ILE A 58 -1.82 10.85 2.48
C ILE A 58 -0.90 12.03 2.86
N TYR A 59 0.41 11.89 2.64
CA TYR A 59 1.43 12.90 2.89
C TYR A 59 1.93 13.60 1.61
N GLY A 60 1.38 13.24 0.44
CA GLY A 60 1.77 13.75 -0.88
C GLY A 60 2.27 12.64 -1.81
N LYS A 61 3.16 12.97 -2.75
CA LYS A 61 3.61 12.01 -3.79
C LYS A 61 4.47 10.87 -3.24
N THR A 62 5.36 11.14 -2.29
CA THR A 62 6.26 10.16 -1.67
C THR A 62 6.55 10.54 -0.22
N PHE A 63 6.96 9.56 0.59
CA PHE A 63 7.43 9.79 1.96
C PHE A 63 8.68 8.91 2.23
N PRO A 64 9.56 9.28 3.18
CA PRO A 64 10.78 8.53 3.48
C PRO A 64 10.51 7.14 4.06
N ASP A 65 11.45 6.21 3.84
CA ASP A 65 11.39 4.88 4.47
C ASP A 65 11.43 4.98 5.99
N GLU A 66 10.41 4.43 6.66
CA GLU A 66 10.22 4.60 8.10
C GLU A 66 11.19 3.73 8.93
N ASN A 67 11.40 2.47 8.55
CA ASN A 67 12.48 1.58 9.00
C ASN A 67 12.45 0.24 8.23
N PHE A 68 13.50 -0.58 8.42
CA PHE A 68 13.65 -1.90 7.79
C PHE A 68 13.68 -3.06 8.81
N ASN A 69 13.08 -2.87 9.99
CA ASN A 69 13.18 -3.83 11.09
C ASN A 69 12.39 -5.12 10.83
N ASN A 70 11.32 -5.03 10.03
CA ASN A 70 10.49 -6.18 9.68
C ASN A 70 11.01 -6.83 8.39
N LYS A 71 11.49 -8.07 8.47
CA LYS A 71 11.91 -8.85 7.29
C LYS A 71 10.73 -9.59 6.67
N GLN A 72 10.69 -9.63 5.33
CA GLN A 72 9.80 -10.49 4.56
C GLN A 72 10.14 -11.95 4.86
N SER A 73 9.43 -12.56 5.81
CA SER A 73 9.73 -13.92 6.32
C SER A 73 8.69 -14.97 5.92
N LYS A 74 7.55 -14.57 5.33
CA LYS A 74 6.50 -15.41 4.69
C LYS A 74 5.75 -14.54 3.65
N PRO A 75 5.17 -15.07 2.54
CA PRO A 75 5.06 -16.47 2.10
C PRO A 75 5.95 -16.84 0.90
N SER A 76 6.17 -18.14 0.73
CA SER A 76 6.71 -18.85 -0.44
C SER A 76 5.64 -19.15 -1.49
#